data_AF-A0A7Y3CSK9-F1
#
_entry.id   AF-A0A7Y3CSK9-F1
#
_cell.length_a   1.000
_cell.length_b   1.000
_cell.length_c   1.000
_cell.angle_alpha   90.00
_cell.angle_beta   90.00
_cell.angle_gamma   90.00
#
_symmetry.space_group_name_H-M   'P 1'
#
loop_
_entity.id
_entity.type
_entity.pdbx_description
1 polymer ?
#
loop_
_entity_poly.entity_id
_entity_poly.type
_entity_poly.pdbx_seq_one_letter_code
_entity_poly.pdbx_strand_id
1 'polypeptide(L)'
;MAKTFGVIGVILYVLTAWLYLTSGLVVPFPWVYVLWAIWLAGLIVLRIVFRDRPLLTPLVAVGGVLAWMAYVQLGSWLFGWTA
;
A
#
# COMPACT_ATOMS: atom_id res chain seq x y z
N MET A 1 25.25 1.40 2.34
CA MET A 1 24.34 1.96 1.31
C MET A 1 23.09 1.11 1.10
N ALA A 2 23.18 -0.17 0.72
CA ALA A 2 22.00 -0.99 0.42
C ALA A 2 20.97 -1.10 1.57
N LYS A 3 21.42 -1.25 2.82
CA LYS A 3 20.53 -1.25 4.01
C LYS A 3 19.85 0.09 4.25
N THR A 4 20.50 1.21 3.93
CA THR A 4 19.94 2.57 4.06
C THR A 4 18.76 2.74 3.10
N PHE A 5 18.92 2.33 1.84
CA PHE A 5 17.82 2.28 0.86
C PHE A 5 16.69 1.36 1.32
N GLY A 6 17.05 0.22 1.90
CA GLY A 6 16.13 -0.69 2.60
C GLY A 6 15.21 0.05 3.56
N VAL A 7 15.81 0.78 4.51
CA VAL A 7 15.10 1.51 5.57
C VAL A 7 14.27 2.66 4.99
N ILE A 8 14.78 3.39 4.01
CA ILE A 8 14.01 4.44 3.32
C ILE A 8 12.74 3.84 2.70
N GLY A 9 12.85 2.71 2.00
CA GLY A 9 11.68 2.03 1.44
C GLY A 9 10.67 1.58 2.50
N VAL A 10 11.14 1.15 3.68
CA VAL A 10 10.27 0.82 4.81
C VAL A 10 9.52 2.06 5.31
N ILE A 11 10.23 3.16 5.54
CA ILE A 11 9.63 4.42 5.99
C ILE A 11 8.58 4.89 4.97
N LEU A 12 8.93 4.90 3.68
CA LEU A 12 8.01 5.29 2.61
C LEU A 12 6.77 4.40 2.59
N TYR A 13 6.92 3.08 2.75
CA TYR A 13 5.77 2.18 2.81
C TYR A 13 4.89 2.45 4.02
N VAL A 14 5.47 2.68 5.20
CA VAL A 14 4.72 3.02 6.41
C VAL A 14 3.96 4.33 6.24
N LEU A 15 4.52 5.34 5.57
CA LEU A 15 3.81 6.59 5.27
C LEU A 15 2.57 6.37 4.39
N THR A 16 2.54 5.33 3.54
CA THR A 16 1.32 4.99 2.79
C THR A 16 0.16 4.58 3.69
N ALA A 17 0.42 4.15 4.94
CA ALA A 17 -0.64 3.80 5.90
C ALA A 17 -1.67 4.92 6.07
N TRP A 18 -1.24 6.18 5.99
CA TRP A 18 -2.14 7.33 6.02
C TRP A 18 -3.23 7.24 4.95
N LEU A 19 -2.89 6.88 3.71
CA LEU A 19 -3.85 6.70 2.61
C LEU A 19 -4.85 5.58 2.91
N TYR A 20 -4.36 4.47 3.47
CA TYR A 20 -5.20 3.32 3.81
C TYR A 20 -6.12 3.59 5.02
N LEU A 21 -5.67 4.42 5.97
CA LEU A 21 -6.46 4.85 7.13
C LEU A 21 -7.56 5.84 6.73
N THR A 22 -7.25 6.80 5.85
CA THR A 22 -8.24 7.79 5.35
C THR A 22 -9.14 7.24 4.25
N SER A 23 -8.94 5.99 3.82
CA SER A 23 -9.74 5.33 2.78
C SER A 23 -11.23 5.26 3.11
N GLY A 24 -11.61 5.28 4.39
CA GLY A 24 -13.01 5.30 4.81
C GLY A 24 -13.79 6.53 4.33
N LEU A 25 -13.10 7.56 3.82
CA LEU A 25 -13.73 8.73 3.20
C LEU A 25 -14.21 8.45 1.76
N VAL A 26 -13.58 7.51 1.05
CA VAL A 26 -13.79 7.28 -0.39
C VAL A 26 -14.20 5.84 -0.73
N VAL A 27 -14.10 4.92 0.23
CA VAL A 27 -14.43 3.50 0.07
C VAL A 27 -15.52 3.10 1.06
N PRO A 28 -16.61 2.44 0.62
CA PRO A 28 -17.66 1.98 1.52
C PRO A 28 -17.14 0.96 2.54
N PHE A 29 -17.68 1.01 3.76
CA PHE A 29 -17.13 0.36 4.95
C PHE A 29 -16.71 -1.12 4.79
N PRO A 30 -17.49 -2.02 4.16
CA PRO A 30 -17.08 -3.42 4.00
C PRO A 30 -15.80 -3.59 3.15
N TRP A 31 -15.58 -2.69 2.19
CA TRP A 31 -14.47 -2.75 1.24
C TRP A 31 -13.19 -2.12 1.79
N VAL A 32 -13.27 -1.35 2.88
CA VAL A 32 -12.11 -0.79 3.59
C VAL A 32 -11.25 -1.91 4.19
N TYR A 33 -11.88 -2.98 4.70
CA TYR A 33 -11.14 -4.13 5.25
C TYR A 33 -10.25 -4.82 4.21
N VAL A 34 -10.70 -4.87 2.95
CA VAL A 34 -9.90 -5.43 1.85
C VAL A 34 -8.67 -4.57 1.57
N LEU A 35 -8.84 -3.24 1.56
CA LEU A 35 -7.73 -2.29 1.46
C LEU A 35 -6.71 -2.49 2.57
N TRP A 36 -7.17 -2.65 3.82
CA TRP A 36 -6.28 -2.91 4.95
C TRP A 36 -5.54 -4.23 4.81
N ALA A 37 -6.21 -5.27 4.32
CA ALA A 37 -5.57 -6.55 4.02
C ALA A 37 -4.49 -6.42 2.94
N ILE A 38 -4.72 -5.60 1.89
CA ILE A 38 -3.72 -5.31 0.85
C ILE A 38 -2.49 -4.62 1.46
N TRP A 39 -2.69 -3.65 2.35
CA TRP A 39 -1.59 -2.96 3.03
C TRP A 39 -0.79 -3.89 3.95
N LEU A 40 -1.47 -4.73 4.73
CA LEU A 40 -0.81 -5.73 5.57
C LEU A 40 -0.02 -6.75 4.73
N ALA A 41 -0.56 -7.18 3.59
CA ALA A 41 0.16 -8.05 2.66
C ALA A 41 1.43 -7.37 2.12
N GLY A 42 1.38 -6.08 1.83
CA GLY A 42 2.56 -5.34 1.40
C GLY A 42 3.63 -5.20 2.50
N LEU A 43 3.28 -5.16 3.79
CA LEU A 43 4.26 -5.28 4.89
C LEU A 43 4.98 -6.62 4.88
N ILE A 44 4.26 -7.71 4.58
CA ILE A 44 4.87 -9.05 4.46
C ILE A 44 5.83 -9.07 3.27
N VAL A 45 5.42 -8.53 2.12
CA VAL A 45 6.28 -8.40 0.94
C VAL A 45 7.52 -7.56 1.26
N LEU A 46 7.34 -6.43 1.94
CA LEU A 46 8.41 -5.54 2.36
C LEU A 46 9.42 -6.26 3.27
N ARG A 47 8.96 -7.09 4.22
CA ARG A 47 9.84 -7.91 5.07
C ARG A 47 10.70 -8.87 4.24
N ILE A 48 10.08 -9.57 3.28
CA ILE A 48 10.77 -10.53 2.40
C ILE A 48 11.79 -9.80 1.54
N VAL A 49 11.37 -8.72 0.88
CA VAL A 49 12.22 -7.91 0.00
C VAL A 49 13.36 -7.25 0.76
N PHE A 50 13.12 -6.71 1.95
CA PHE A 50 14.16 -6.08 2.77
C PHE A 50 15.27 -7.07 3.15
N ARG A 51 14.91 -8.33 3.41
CA ARG A 51 15.87 -9.38 3.78
C ARG A 51 16.80 -9.74 2.62
N ASP A 52 16.23 -10.02 1.45
CA ASP A 52 16.97 -10.63 0.35
C ASP A 52 17.43 -9.59 -0.69
N ARG A 53 16.70 -8.49 -0.87
CA ARG A 53 16.94 -7.44 -1.88
C ARG A 53 16.56 -6.04 -1.39
N PRO A 54 17.28 -5.47 -0.40
CA PRO A 54 16.90 -4.21 0.26
C PRO A 54 16.84 -2.99 -0.67
N LEU A 55 17.51 -3.02 -1.84
CA LEU A 55 17.42 -1.95 -2.84
C LEU A 55 16.04 -1.86 -3.50
N LEU A 56 15.23 -2.93 -3.47
CA LEU A 56 13.91 -2.96 -4.09
C LEU A 56 12.79 -2.54 -3.13
N THR A 57 13.08 -2.27 -1.85
CA THR A 57 12.03 -1.90 -0.88
C THR A 57 11.28 -0.62 -1.23
N PRO A 58 11.88 0.42 -1.87
CA PRO A 58 11.11 1.58 -2.31
C PRO A 58 10.05 1.24 -3.36
N LEU A 59 10.29 0.22 -4.19
CA LEU A 59 9.30 -0.23 -5.18
C LEU A 59 8.07 -0.83 -4.53
N VAL A 60 8.19 -1.42 -3.33
CA VAL A 60 7.05 -1.91 -2.55
C VAL A 60 6.17 -0.75 -2.10
N ALA A 61 6.77 0.39 -1.70
CA ALA A 61 6.02 1.62 -1.37
C ALA A 61 5.25 2.16 -2.58
N VAL A 62 5.92 2.24 -3.74
CA VAL A 62 5.25 2.63 -5.00
C VAL A 62 4.11 1.66 -5.32
N GLY A 63 4.34 0.35 -5.21
CA GLY A 63 3.31 -0.66 -5.41
C GLY A 63 2.12 -0.52 -4.45
N GLY A 64 2.37 -0.16 -3.20
CA GLY A 64 1.31 0.11 -2.21
C GLY A 64 0.42 1.29 -2.60
N VAL A 65 0.99 2.37 -3.13
CA VAL A 65 0.21 3.52 -3.64
C VAL A 65 -0.57 3.14 -4.90
N LEU A 66 0.06 2.43 -5.84
CA LEU A 66 -0.59 2.00 -7.08
C LEU A 66 -1.73 1.02 -6.82
N ALA A 67 -1.55 0.07 -5.88
CA ALA A 67 -2.60 -0.86 -5.50
C ALA A 67 -3.81 -0.13 -4.89
N TRP A 68 -3.56 0.87 -4.05
CA TRP A 68 -4.62 1.73 -3.51
C TRP A 68 -5.39 2.46 -4.62
N MET A 69 -4.67 3.13 -5.53
CA MET A 69 -5.29 3.88 -6.64
C MET A 69 -6.11 2.95 -7.55
N ALA A 70 -5.54 1.81 -7.92
CA ALA A 70 -6.20 0.82 -8.76
C ALA A 70 -7.48 0.29 -8.09
N TYR A 71 -7.44 0.02 -6.79
CA TYR A 71 -8.59 -0.48 -6.04
C TYR A 71 -9.73 0.55 -5.97
N VAL A 72 -9.41 1.81 -5.65
CA VAL A 72 -10.42 2.89 -5.62
C VAL A 72 -11.01 3.13 -7.00
N GLN A 73 -10.17 3.19 -8.04
CA GLN A 73 -10.63 3.39 -9.42
C GLN A 73 -11.52 2.24 -9.90
N LEU A 74 -11.13 1.00 -9.58
CA LEU A 74 -11.90 -0.19 -9.93
C LEU A 74 -13.25 -0.20 -9.20
N GLY A 75 -13.26 0.15 -7.91
CA GLY A 75 -14.49 0.24 -7.14
C GLY A 75 -15.43 1.34 -7.64
N SER A 76 -14.89 2.48 -8.05
CA SER A 76 -15.67 3.55 -8.70
C SER A 76 -16.28 3.07 -10.03
N TRP A 77 -15.50 2.37 -10.86
CA TRP A 77 -15.97 1.87 -12.16
C TRP A 77 -16.99 0.73 -12.05
N LEU A 78 -16.78 -0.23 -11.14
CA LEU A 78 -17.63 -1.42 -10.99
C LEU A 78 -18.86 -1.18 -10.12
N PHE A 79 -18.70 -0.43 -9.04
CA PHE A 79 -19.69 -0.31 -7.97
C PHE A 79 -20.19 1.11 -7.76
N GLY A 80 -19.72 2.07 -8.57
CA GLY A 80 -20.15 3.47 -8.49
C GLY A 80 -19.72 4.15 -7.18
N TRP A 81 -18.60 3.75 -6.58
CA TRP A 81 -18.07 4.43 -5.41
C TRP A 81 -17.80 5.90 -5.75
N THR A 82 -18.49 6.77 -5.03
CA THR A 82 -18.23 8.20 -5.04
C THR A 82 -17.19 8.47 -3.94
N ALA A 83 -16.02 8.95 -4.35
CA ALA A 83 -15.08 9.55 -3.42
C ALA A 83 -15.70 10.75 -2.70
#